data_AF-A0A1L8Z8T0-F1
#
_entry.id   AF-A0A1L8Z8T0-F1
#
_cell.length_a   1.000
_cell.length_b   1.000
_cell.length_c   1.000
_cell.angle_alpha   90.00
_cell.angle_beta   90.00
_cell.angle_gamma   90.00
#
_symmetry.space_group_name_H-M   'P 1'
#
loop_
_entity.id
_entity.type
_entity.pdbx_description
1 polymer ?
#
loop_
_entity_poly.entity_id
_entity_poly.type
_entity_poly.pdbx_seq_one_letter_code
_entity_poly.pdbx_strand_id
1 'polypeptide(L)'
;REEAEQQKRQEEEEKRQVYSKIKTLTAKIEKINENIDNIKDQISVGSQGIIDGVTGPVYDDFTNGNNSIRKTWGDLEEEVDEELGKLLKELSDTRSELRTKLNEGNKAYFADSKEEPSLKENVNVSEIKEDLEKLKSKLEEVKEYLKDESKFEEIKGYIAEE
;
A
#
# COMPACT_ATOMS: atom_id res chain seq x y z
N ARG A 1 -7.27 26.51 -33.97
CA ARG A 1 -7.11 25.11 -34.45
C ARG A 1 -5.87 24.49 -33.82
N GLU A 2 -4.70 25.13 -33.93
CA GLU A 2 -3.47 24.66 -33.26
C GLU A 2 -3.56 24.57 -31.73
N GLU A 3 -4.16 25.58 -31.07
CA GLU A 3 -4.34 25.57 -29.61
C GLU A 3 -5.23 24.41 -29.12
N ALA A 4 -6.31 24.10 -29.84
CA ALA A 4 -7.20 22.98 -29.49
C ALA A 4 -6.53 21.62 -29.69
N GLU A 5 -5.68 21.47 -30.70
CA GLU A 5 -4.87 20.26 -30.89
C GLU A 5 -3.78 20.12 -29.82
N GLN A 6 -3.20 21.24 -29.38
CA GLN A 6 -2.20 21.25 -28.31
C GLN A 6 -2.80 20.89 -26.95
N GLN A 7 -3.97 21.45 -26.61
CA GLN A 7 -4.72 21.09 -25.40
C GLN A 7 -5.09 19.60 -25.38
N LYS A 8 -5.62 19.09 -26.51
CA LYS A 8 -5.96 17.67 -26.61
C LYS A 8 -4.75 16.75 -26.42
N ARG A 9 -3.58 17.13 -26.96
CA ARG A 9 -2.34 16.38 -26.76
C ARG A 9 -1.91 16.36 -25.29
N GLN A 10 -2.01 17.48 -24.59
CA GLN A 10 -1.69 17.58 -23.16
C GLN A 10 -2.62 16.69 -22.32
N GLU A 11 -3.93 16.77 -22.55
CA GLU A 11 -4.90 15.94 -21.84
C GLU A 11 -4.66 14.43 -22.06
N GLU A 12 -4.33 14.02 -23.29
CA GLU A 12 -4.00 12.63 -23.61
C GLU A 12 -2.71 12.17 -22.93
N GLU A 13 -1.71 13.04 -22.81
CA GLU A 13 -0.44 12.75 -22.15
C GLU A 13 -0.60 12.61 -20.63
N GLU A 14 -1.32 13.53 -20.00
CA GLU A 14 -1.68 13.44 -18.58
C GLU A 14 -2.45 12.15 -18.28
N LYS A 15 -3.43 11.81 -19.12
CA LYS A 15 -4.18 10.55 -18.96
C LYS A 15 -3.27 9.34 -19.00
N ARG A 16 -2.32 9.30 -19.93
CA ARG A 16 -1.34 8.19 -20.01
C ARG A 16 -0.46 8.10 -18.78
N GLN A 17 -0.03 9.24 -18.23
CA GLN A 17 0.78 9.27 -17.01
C GLN A 17 -0.01 8.70 -15.82
N VAL A 18 -1.25 9.16 -15.63
CA VAL A 18 -2.15 8.65 -14.58
C VAL A 18 -2.36 7.14 -14.70
N TYR A 19 -2.73 6.65 -15.89
CA TYR A 19 -2.91 5.22 -16.12
C TYR A 19 -1.62 4.42 -15.90
N SER A 20 -0.45 4.97 -16.26
CA SER A 20 0.84 4.33 -16.03
C SER A 20 1.17 4.20 -14.55
N LYS A 21 0.87 5.24 -13.75
CA LYS A 21 1.05 5.23 -12.29
C LYS A 21 0.09 4.22 -11.64
N ILE A 22 -1.20 4.25 -11.98
CA ILE A 22 -2.20 3.27 -11.53
C ILE A 22 -1.74 1.84 -11.87
N LYS A 23 -1.31 1.60 -13.11
CA LYS A 23 -0.80 0.28 -13.53
C LYS A 23 0.39 -0.18 -12.69
N THR A 24 1.30 0.73 -12.36
CA THR A 24 2.48 0.42 -11.53
C THR A 24 2.07 0.06 -10.10
N LEU A 25 1.16 0.83 -9.49
CA LEU A 25 0.67 0.58 -8.13
C LEU A 25 -0.11 -0.73 -8.05
N THR A 26 -1.00 -0.99 -9.01
CA THR A 26 -1.77 -2.23 -9.07
C THR A 26 -0.89 -3.47 -9.27
N ALA A 27 0.19 -3.36 -10.06
CA ALA A 27 1.18 -4.43 -10.20
C ALA A 27 1.97 -4.69 -8.90
N LYS A 28 2.28 -3.64 -8.12
CA LYS A 28 2.90 -3.79 -6.80
C LYS A 28 1.98 -4.53 -5.82
N ILE A 29 0.68 -4.20 -5.82
CA ILE A 29 -0.33 -4.92 -5.04
C ILE A 29 -0.37 -6.41 -5.43
N GLU A 30 -0.40 -6.71 -6.73
CA GLU A 30 -0.40 -8.08 -7.23
C GLU A 30 0.82 -8.87 -6.75
N LYS A 31 2.01 -8.26 -6.77
CA LYS A 31 3.24 -8.88 -6.25
C LYS A 31 3.18 -9.14 -4.74
N ILE A 32 2.66 -8.19 -3.96
CA ILE A 32 2.48 -8.39 -2.51
C ILE A 32 1.50 -9.54 -2.25
N ASN A 33 0.40 -9.60 -3.00
CA ASN A 33 -0.61 -10.65 -2.88
C ASN A 33 -0.07 -12.03 -3.26
N GLU A 34 0.78 -12.12 -4.29
CA GLU A 34 1.50 -13.34 -4.63
C GLU A 34 2.43 -13.79 -3.50
N ASN A 35 3.18 -12.87 -2.90
CA ASN A 35 4.04 -13.17 -1.75
C ASN A 35 3.23 -13.70 -0.56
N ILE A 36 2.08 -13.10 -0.27
CA ILE A 36 1.15 -13.56 0.77
C ILE A 36 0.69 -15.00 0.49
N ASP A 37 0.29 -15.29 -0.75
CA ASP A 37 -0.17 -16.64 -1.11
C ASP A 37 0.95 -17.68 -0.98
N ASN A 38 2.17 -17.33 -1.39
CA ASN A 38 3.35 -18.18 -1.21
C ASN A 38 3.68 -18.48 0.26
N ILE A 39 3.31 -17.60 1.20
CA ILE A 39 3.53 -17.78 2.64
C ILE A 39 2.44 -18.69 3.25
N LYS A 40 1.19 -18.56 2.82
CA LYS A 40 0.02 -19.21 3.45
C LYS A 40 0.08 -20.73 3.51
N ASP A 41 0.80 -21.35 2.58
CA ASP A 41 0.95 -22.80 2.50
C ASP A 41 2.17 -23.34 3.28
N GLN A 42 2.95 -22.45 3.90
CA GLN A 42 4.11 -22.83 4.71
C GLN A 42 3.70 -23.12 6.16
N ILE A 43 4.52 -23.90 6.88
CA ILE A 43 4.34 -24.12 8.33
C ILE A 43 4.93 -22.95 9.12
N SER A 44 6.09 -22.48 8.70
CA SER A 44 6.86 -21.43 9.37
C SER A 44 7.62 -20.64 8.31
N VAL A 45 7.82 -19.36 8.56
CA VAL A 45 8.50 -18.45 7.66
C VAL A 45 9.34 -17.45 8.45
N GLY A 46 10.47 -17.04 7.88
CA GLY A 46 11.32 -16.02 8.48
C GLY A 46 10.63 -14.67 8.53
N SER A 47 10.63 -13.99 9.69
CA SER A 47 9.94 -12.70 9.85
C SER A 47 10.47 -11.64 8.89
N GLN A 48 11.77 -11.66 8.59
CA GLN A 48 12.39 -10.75 7.63
C GLN A 48 11.81 -10.94 6.22
N GLY A 49 11.52 -12.18 5.80
CA GLY A 49 10.91 -12.44 4.51
C GLY A 49 9.49 -11.85 4.38
N ILE A 50 8.73 -11.84 5.48
CA ILE A 50 7.41 -11.18 5.52
C ILE A 50 7.57 -9.65 5.46
N ILE A 51 8.62 -9.09 6.07
CA ILE A 51 8.91 -7.66 5.97
C ILE A 51 9.23 -7.30 4.52
N ASP A 52 10.24 -7.94 3.94
CA ASP A 52 10.75 -7.59 2.62
C ASP A 52 9.72 -7.83 1.52
N GLY A 53 8.92 -8.90 1.64
CA GLY A 53 7.95 -9.29 0.63
C GLY A 53 6.55 -8.70 0.81
N VAL A 54 6.18 -8.30 2.02
CA VAL A 54 4.79 -7.93 2.35
C VAL A 54 4.72 -6.59 3.09
N THR A 55 5.12 -6.54 4.36
CA THR A 55 4.82 -5.35 5.19
C THR A 55 5.70 -4.13 4.89
N GLY A 56 6.88 -4.33 4.32
CA GLY A 56 7.78 -3.29 3.83
C GLY A 56 7.20 -2.59 2.59
N PRO A 57 6.93 -3.31 1.49
CA PRO A 57 6.30 -2.72 0.31
C PRO A 57 4.95 -2.03 0.59
N VAL A 58 4.11 -2.58 1.47
CA VAL A 58 2.88 -1.89 1.91
C VAL A 58 3.19 -0.53 2.54
N TYR A 59 4.19 -0.48 3.42
CA TYR A 59 4.63 0.75 4.06
C TYR A 59 5.20 1.73 3.04
N ASP A 60 6.15 1.28 2.22
CA ASP A 60 6.95 2.11 1.32
C ASP A 60 6.12 2.74 0.20
N ASP A 61 5.20 1.96 -0.38
CA ASP A 61 4.49 2.36 -1.60
C ASP A 61 3.10 2.95 -1.33
N PHE A 62 2.45 2.61 -0.20
CA PHE A 62 1.04 2.95 0.01
C PHE A 62 0.79 3.84 1.24
N THR A 63 1.44 3.57 2.38
CA THR A 63 0.96 4.17 3.64
C THR A 63 1.86 5.22 4.29
N ASN A 64 3.17 5.00 4.39
CA ASN A 64 4.02 5.88 5.22
C ASN A 64 5.45 6.06 4.69
N GLY A 65 5.84 5.34 3.65
CA GLY A 65 7.08 5.59 2.92
C GLY A 65 7.10 6.99 2.35
N ASN A 66 8.29 7.55 2.18
CA ASN A 66 8.44 8.93 1.74
C ASN A 66 7.79 9.21 0.37
N ASN A 67 7.72 8.17 -0.49
CA ASN A 67 7.08 8.25 -1.79
C ASN A 67 5.78 7.42 -1.86
N SER A 68 5.16 7.16 -0.70
CA SER A 68 3.92 6.40 -0.61
C SER A 68 2.73 7.26 -1.02
N ILE A 69 1.67 6.61 -1.56
CA ILE A 69 0.43 7.30 -1.95
C ILE A 69 -0.04 8.26 -0.85
N ARG A 70 -0.18 7.75 0.38
CA ARG A 70 -0.74 8.54 1.50
C ARG A 70 0.02 9.82 1.79
N LYS A 71 1.34 9.88 1.49
CA LYS A 71 2.16 11.08 1.68
C LYS A 71 2.23 11.97 0.44
N THR A 72 2.30 11.39 -0.75
CA THR A 72 2.57 12.16 -1.98
C THR A 72 1.32 12.72 -2.64
N TRP A 73 0.15 12.11 -2.42
CA TRP A 73 -1.09 12.45 -3.12
C TRP A 73 -1.95 13.43 -2.32
N GLY A 74 -1.35 14.52 -1.82
CA GLY A 74 -2.08 15.59 -1.12
C GLY A 74 -2.23 15.41 0.40
N ASP A 75 -1.19 14.93 1.09
CA ASP A 75 -1.16 14.74 2.55
C ASP A 75 -2.45 14.13 3.14
N LEU A 76 -2.82 12.97 2.60
CA LEU A 76 -3.98 12.17 3.03
C LEU A 76 -3.85 11.66 4.49
N GLU A 77 -2.85 12.13 5.24
CA GLU A 77 -2.77 11.95 6.69
C GLU A 77 -3.77 12.83 7.44
N GLU A 78 -4.04 14.06 6.96
CA GLU A 78 -5.01 14.98 7.57
C GLU A 78 -6.44 14.78 7.01
N GLU A 79 -6.57 14.25 5.80
CA GLU A 79 -7.85 14.05 5.10
C GLU A 79 -8.40 12.62 5.24
N VAL A 80 -8.49 12.13 6.48
CA VAL A 80 -9.09 10.82 6.81
C VAL A 80 -10.57 10.76 6.44
N ASP A 81 -11.20 11.86 6.01
CA ASP A 81 -12.58 11.89 5.55
C ASP A 81 -12.75 11.47 4.07
N GLU A 82 -11.69 11.54 3.26
CA GLU A 82 -11.69 11.08 1.87
C GLU A 82 -11.59 9.55 1.77
N GLU A 83 -12.25 8.97 0.76
CA GLU A 83 -12.41 7.53 0.62
C GLU A 83 -11.05 6.81 0.52
N LEU A 84 -10.13 7.34 -0.29
CA LEU A 84 -8.78 6.78 -0.43
C LEU A 84 -7.98 6.89 0.88
N GLY A 85 -8.07 8.02 1.58
CA GLY A 85 -7.44 8.24 2.88
C GLY A 85 -7.86 7.18 3.91
N LYS A 86 -9.16 6.85 3.97
CA LYS A 86 -9.71 5.77 4.83
C LYS A 86 -9.13 4.42 4.47
N LEU A 87 -9.14 4.05 3.18
CA LEU A 87 -8.60 2.77 2.72
C LEU A 87 -7.11 2.61 3.08
N LEU A 88 -6.31 3.64 2.85
CA LEU A 88 -4.88 3.63 3.17
C LEU A 88 -4.61 3.61 4.68
N LYS A 89 -5.47 4.24 5.48
CA LYS A 89 -5.40 4.18 6.93
C LYS A 89 -5.69 2.77 7.45
N GLU A 90 -6.77 2.15 6.99
CA GLU A 90 -7.11 0.77 7.38
C GLU A 90 -6.03 -0.24 6.91
N LEU A 91 -5.46 -0.02 5.73
CA LEU A 91 -4.32 -0.81 5.23
C LEU A 91 -3.09 -0.66 6.14
N SER A 92 -2.77 0.57 6.56
CA SER A 92 -1.66 0.87 7.48
C SER A 92 -1.84 0.20 8.83
N ASP A 93 -3.05 0.28 9.38
CA ASP A 93 -3.37 -0.29 10.69
C ASP A 93 -3.29 -1.83 10.64
N THR A 94 -3.87 -2.45 9.61
CA THR A 94 -3.78 -3.90 9.36
C THR A 94 -2.32 -4.37 9.21
N ARG A 95 -1.50 -3.61 8.46
CA ARG A 95 -0.06 -3.87 8.32
C ARG A 95 0.66 -3.79 9.66
N SER A 96 0.29 -2.85 10.52
CA SER A 96 0.91 -2.64 11.83
C SER A 96 0.58 -3.75 12.83
N GLU A 97 -0.64 -4.28 12.78
CA GLU A 97 -1.04 -5.47 13.53
C GLU A 97 -0.21 -6.69 13.13
N LEU A 98 -0.04 -6.94 11.83
CA LEU A 98 0.83 -8.02 11.34
C LEU A 98 2.28 -7.80 11.79
N ARG A 99 2.83 -6.59 11.59
CA ARG A 99 4.20 -6.23 11.99
C ARG A 99 4.45 -6.53 13.48
N THR A 100 3.47 -6.23 14.34
CA THR A 100 3.54 -6.48 15.78
C THR A 100 3.76 -7.97 16.07
N LYS A 101 3.09 -8.88 15.36
CA LYS A 101 3.25 -10.33 15.52
C LYS A 101 4.60 -10.87 15.04
N LEU A 102 5.30 -10.13 14.18
CA LEU A 102 6.64 -10.49 13.71
C LEU A 102 7.75 -10.14 14.72
N ASN A 103 7.46 -9.22 15.64
CA ASN A 103 8.41 -8.74 16.63
C ASN A 103 8.51 -9.67 17.84
N GLU A 104 9.68 -9.75 18.45
CA GLU A 104 9.89 -10.51 19.68
C GLU A 104 8.96 -10.03 20.80
N GLY A 105 8.26 -10.98 21.42
CA GLY A 105 7.27 -10.69 22.46
C GLY A 105 6.02 -9.96 21.95
N ASN A 106 5.76 -9.96 20.64
CA ASN A 106 4.64 -9.27 20.00
C ASN A 106 4.59 -7.77 20.34
N LYS A 107 5.76 -7.13 20.38
CA LYS A 107 5.87 -5.71 20.72
C LYS A 107 5.42 -4.86 19.54
N ALA A 108 4.51 -3.92 19.81
CA ALA A 108 4.18 -2.88 18.85
C ALA A 108 5.42 -2.01 18.57
N TYR A 109 5.55 -1.58 17.33
CA TYR A 109 6.50 -0.55 16.94
C TYR A 109 5.73 0.72 16.65
N PHE A 110 6.07 1.81 17.34
CA PHE A 110 5.57 3.14 17.03
C PHE A 110 6.69 3.94 16.38
N ALA A 111 6.37 4.75 15.37
CA ALA A 111 7.38 5.52 14.63
C ALA A 111 8.17 6.51 15.53
N ASP A 112 7.61 6.91 16.67
CA ASP A 112 8.21 7.73 17.72
C ASP A 112 8.97 6.92 18.79
N SER A 113 8.98 5.60 18.69
CA SER A 113 9.75 4.72 19.59
C SER A 113 11.24 4.89 19.33
N LYS A 114 12.01 5.04 20.41
CA LYS A 114 13.48 5.18 20.35
C LYS A 114 14.20 3.95 19.80
N GLU A 115 13.58 2.78 19.91
CA GLU A 115 14.16 1.50 19.48
C GLU A 115 13.11 0.68 18.74
N GLU A 116 13.46 0.20 17.55
CA GLU A 116 12.65 -0.78 16.83
C GLU A 116 12.76 -2.15 17.54
N PRO A 117 11.64 -2.83 17.83
CA PRO A 117 11.68 -4.16 18.40
C PRO A 117 12.45 -5.15 17.53
N SER A 118 13.28 -5.98 18.16
CA SER A 118 13.90 -7.13 17.51
C SER A 118 12.85 -8.03 16.86
N LEU A 119 13.22 -8.66 15.74
CA LEU A 119 12.38 -9.61 15.04
C LEU A 119 12.52 -11.00 15.62
N LYS A 120 11.41 -11.75 15.63
CA LYS A 120 11.51 -13.21 15.74
C LYS A 120 12.28 -13.75 14.54
N GLU A 121 13.13 -14.75 14.73
CA GLU A 121 13.79 -15.41 13.60
C GLU A 121 12.75 -15.99 12.62
N ASN A 122 11.75 -16.71 13.17
CA ASN A 122 10.66 -17.30 12.42
C ASN A 122 9.31 -17.12 13.14
N VAL A 123 8.23 -17.18 12.38
CA VAL A 123 6.85 -17.20 12.89
C VAL A 123 6.08 -18.37 12.30
N ASN A 124 5.21 -18.97 13.11
CA ASN A 124 4.30 -20.00 12.62
C ASN A 124 3.20 -19.34 11.79
N VAL A 125 3.00 -19.81 10.56
CA VAL A 125 2.02 -19.25 9.63
C VAL A 125 0.61 -19.32 10.20
N SER A 126 0.29 -20.36 10.99
CA SER A 126 -1.04 -20.47 11.61
C SER A 126 -1.37 -19.31 12.56
N GLU A 127 -0.37 -18.63 13.12
CA GLU A 127 -0.55 -17.51 14.04
C GLU A 127 -0.81 -16.17 13.34
N ILE A 128 -0.42 -16.07 12.06
CA ILE A 128 -0.47 -14.83 11.26
C ILE A 128 -1.37 -14.95 10.01
N LYS A 129 -1.91 -16.14 9.75
CA LYS A 129 -2.68 -16.43 8.53
C LYS A 129 -3.87 -15.49 8.35
N GLU A 130 -4.61 -15.24 9.42
CA GLU A 130 -5.77 -14.34 9.39
C GLU A 130 -5.35 -12.89 9.08
N ASP A 131 -4.23 -12.42 9.65
CA ASP A 131 -3.74 -11.06 9.39
C ASP A 131 -3.26 -10.91 7.94
N LEU A 132 -2.59 -11.94 7.40
CA LEU A 132 -2.20 -11.99 5.99
C LEU A 132 -3.42 -11.97 5.05
N GLU A 133 -4.51 -12.65 5.40
CA GLU A 133 -5.77 -12.62 4.65
C GLU A 133 -6.45 -11.25 4.72
N LYS A 134 -6.51 -10.64 5.90
CA LYS A 134 -7.03 -9.26 6.07
C LYS A 134 -6.23 -8.25 5.27
N LEU A 135 -4.90 -8.33 5.34
CA LEU A 135 -4.01 -7.42 4.61
C LEU A 135 -4.23 -7.56 3.10
N LYS A 136 -4.33 -8.79 2.59
CA LYS A 136 -4.66 -9.07 1.19
C LYS A 136 -6.00 -8.47 0.78
N SER A 137 -7.03 -8.58 1.62
CA SER A 137 -8.35 -7.98 1.37
C SER A 137 -8.26 -6.46 1.24
N LYS A 138 -7.58 -5.79 2.18
CA LYS A 138 -7.41 -4.33 2.16
C LYS A 138 -6.61 -3.83 0.96
N LEU A 139 -5.62 -4.61 0.52
CA LEU A 139 -4.89 -4.34 -0.71
C LEU A 139 -5.78 -4.42 -1.95
N GLU A 140 -6.71 -5.37 -2.02
CA GLU A 140 -7.65 -5.44 -3.14
C GLU A 140 -8.67 -4.29 -3.11
N GLU A 141 -9.13 -3.83 -1.94
CA GLU A 141 -9.99 -2.63 -1.84
C GLU A 141 -9.27 -1.38 -2.40
N VAL A 142 -8.00 -1.16 -2.04
CA VAL A 142 -7.19 -0.07 -2.62
C VAL A 142 -7.03 -0.23 -4.13
N LYS A 143 -6.80 -1.46 -4.61
CA LYS A 143 -6.67 -1.76 -6.04
C LYS A 143 -7.95 -1.52 -6.82
N GLU A 144 -9.10 -1.83 -6.23
CA GLU A 144 -10.42 -1.56 -6.81
C GLU A 144 -10.66 -0.06 -6.93
N TYR A 145 -10.40 0.71 -5.87
CA TYR A 145 -10.47 2.18 -5.92
C TYR A 145 -9.59 2.75 -7.03
N LEU A 146 -8.32 2.32 -7.13
CA LEU A 146 -7.39 2.79 -8.17
C LEU A 146 -7.84 2.45 -9.61
N LYS A 147 -8.65 1.40 -9.78
CA LYS A 147 -9.15 0.97 -11.09
C LYS A 147 -10.54 1.50 -11.42
N ASP A 148 -11.22 2.15 -10.47
CA ASP A 148 -12.53 2.73 -10.68
C ASP A 148 -12.44 3.95 -11.60
N GLU A 149 -13.02 3.86 -12.79
CA GLU A 149 -13.04 4.95 -13.77
C GLU A 149 -13.74 6.20 -13.23
N SER A 150 -14.68 6.05 -12.28
CA SER A 150 -15.35 7.19 -11.64
C SER A 150 -14.43 7.99 -10.72
N LYS A 151 -13.33 7.38 -10.25
CA LYS A 151 -12.30 8.01 -9.41
C LYS A 151 -11.15 8.61 -10.23
N PHE A 152 -11.19 8.49 -11.55
CA PHE A 152 -10.07 8.88 -12.40
C PHE A 152 -9.68 10.36 -12.28
N GLU A 153 -10.65 11.28 -12.27
CA GLU A 153 -10.36 12.72 -12.18
C GLU A 153 -9.83 13.10 -10.78
N GLU A 154 -10.30 12.43 -9.72
CA GLU A 154 -9.79 12.57 -8.35
C GLU A 154 -8.33 12.11 -8.28
N ILE A 155 -8.05 10.89 -8.77
CA ILE A 155 -6.69 10.34 -8.84
C ILE A 155 -5.76 11.20 -9.71
N LYS A 156 -6.26 11.72 -10.82
CA LYS A 156 -5.52 12.63 -11.69
C LYS A 156 -5.12 13.91 -10.93
N GLY A 157 -6.05 14.46 -10.14
CA GLY A 157 -5.78 15.62 -9.28
C GLY A 157 -4.58 15.39 -8.38
N TYR A 158 -4.56 14.27 -7.66
CA TYR A 158 -3.44 13.92 -6.78
C TYR A 158 -2.09 13.77 -7.50
N ILE A 159 -2.07 13.14 -8.68
CA ILE A 159 -0.83 12.89 -9.43
C ILE A 159 -0.27 14.18 -10.04
N ALA A 160 -1.13 15.12 -10.40
CA ALA A 160 -0.71 16.39 -10.99
C ALA A 160 -0.02 17.32 -9.98
N GLU A 161 -0.15 17.05 -8.68
CA GLU A 161 0.46 17.82 -7.58
C GLU A 161 1.83 17.25 -7.12
N GLU A 162 2.24 16.07 -7.62
CA GLU A 162 3.54 15.41 -7.38
C GLU A 162 4.67 16.00 -8.25
#